data_AF-A0A920Q689-F1
#
_entry.id   AF-A0A920Q689-F1
#
_cell.length_a   1.000
_cell.length_b   1.000
_cell.length_c   1.000
_cell.angle_alpha   90.00
_cell.angle_beta   90.00
_cell.angle_gamma   90.00
#
_symmetry.space_group_name_H-M   'P 1'
#
loop_
_entity.id
_entity.type
_entity.pdbx_description
1 polymer ?
#
loop_
_entity_poly.entity_id
_entity_poly.type
_entity_poly.pdbx_seq_one_letter_code
_entity_poly.pdbx_strand_id
1 'polypeptide(L)'
;MDVMIQMQPMNVSTAASDLLWSTVPRRYPDLRIALSEGGTGWVPYFMDRADKTYDMHHLWTGQDFGDLKPSDVFRRNFLTCFITDPVGVILRHEIGINNICWEMDYPHSDSNWPTAPEELSEVFAGVSDEDINRITHLNAMDWFSYDPFAVFDRADCTVGALRAQAGDHDVSIRSRDTGRHGGAKDVSLQDFVERASQSEE
;
A
#
# COMPACT_ATOMS: atom_id res chain seq x y z
N MET A 1 16.79 -7.16 -5.56
CA MET A 1 15.32 -7.22 -5.64
C MET A 1 14.73 -7.01 -4.26
N ASP A 2 15.16 -7.76 -3.25
CA ASP A 2 14.60 -7.71 -1.90
C ASP A 2 14.62 -6.31 -1.26
N VAL A 3 15.71 -5.54 -1.43
CA VAL A 3 15.77 -4.14 -0.96
C VAL A 3 14.71 -3.26 -1.63
N MET A 4 14.44 -3.48 -2.92
CA MET A 4 13.41 -2.74 -3.65
C MET A 4 12.03 -3.11 -3.13
N ILE A 5 11.73 -4.41 -3.05
CA ILE A 5 10.42 -4.94 -2.60
C ILE A 5 10.13 -4.49 -1.16
N GLN A 6 11.11 -4.63 -0.26
CA GLN A 6 10.96 -4.21 1.14
C GLN A 6 10.68 -2.70 1.26
N MET A 7 11.35 -1.87 0.46
CA MET A 7 11.26 -0.42 0.56
C MET A 7 10.14 0.17 -0.30
N GLN A 8 9.61 -0.56 -1.27
CA GLN A 8 8.60 -0.07 -2.21
C GLN A 8 7.40 0.60 -1.52
N PRO A 9 6.81 0.01 -0.47
CA PRO A 9 5.73 0.65 0.27
C PRO A 9 6.15 2.04 0.79
N MET A 10 7.31 2.14 1.43
CA MET A 10 7.77 3.40 2.01
C MET A 10 8.27 4.42 0.98
N ASN A 11 8.74 3.98 -0.20
CA ASN A 11 9.25 4.88 -1.23
C ASN A 11 8.16 5.82 -1.78
N VAL A 12 6.88 5.40 -1.70
CA VAL A 12 5.73 6.23 -2.09
C VAL A 12 5.66 7.55 -1.31
N SER A 13 6.24 7.60 -0.11
CA SER A 13 6.26 8.81 0.73
C SER A 13 6.96 9.99 0.07
N THR A 14 7.92 9.74 -0.84
CA THR A 14 8.54 10.80 -1.65
C THR A 14 7.53 11.44 -2.59
N ALA A 15 6.76 10.64 -3.32
CA ALA A 15 5.71 11.14 -4.21
C ALA A 15 4.58 11.83 -3.43
N ALA A 16 4.22 11.29 -2.26
CA ALA A 16 3.26 11.91 -1.35
C ALA A 16 3.75 13.30 -0.90
N SER A 17 5.03 13.43 -0.57
CA SER A 17 5.67 14.70 -0.22
C SER A 17 5.59 15.69 -1.38
N ASP A 18 6.04 15.31 -2.57
CA ASP A 18 6.06 16.18 -3.74
C ASP A 18 4.65 16.71 -4.05
N LEU A 19 3.64 15.85 -3.99
CA LEU A 19 2.25 16.24 -4.21
C LEU A 19 1.72 17.15 -3.10
N LEU A 20 1.95 16.81 -1.83
CA LEU A 20 1.48 17.59 -0.67
C LEU A 20 2.07 19.01 -0.66
N TRP A 21 3.36 19.14 -0.94
CA TRP A 21 4.05 20.43 -0.96
C TRP A 21 3.81 21.22 -2.24
N SER A 22 3.38 20.55 -3.32
CA SER A 22 2.92 21.24 -4.53
C SER A 22 1.68 22.10 -4.25
N THR A 23 1.37 22.99 -5.19
CA THR A 23 0.13 23.78 -5.13
C THR A 23 -1.10 22.98 -5.56
N VAL A 24 -0.95 21.74 -6.03
CA VAL A 24 -2.04 20.98 -6.68
C VAL A 24 -3.18 20.69 -5.70
N PRO A 25 -2.97 20.05 -4.53
CA PRO A 25 -4.07 19.79 -3.59
C PRO A 25 -4.69 21.07 -3.04
N ARG A 26 -3.92 22.16 -2.94
CA ARG A 26 -4.43 23.47 -2.47
C ARG A 26 -5.27 24.18 -3.53
N ARG A 27 -4.92 24.07 -4.81
CA ARG A 27 -5.67 24.64 -5.94
C ARG A 27 -6.92 23.84 -6.27
N TYR A 28 -6.86 22.52 -6.08
CA TYR A 28 -7.97 21.59 -6.38
C TYR A 28 -8.33 20.84 -5.09
N PRO A 29 -9.05 21.47 -4.15
CA PRO A 29 -9.34 20.88 -2.85
C PRO A 29 -10.16 19.59 -2.93
N ASP A 30 -10.93 19.40 -4.00
CA ASP A 30 -11.74 18.20 -4.25
C ASP A 30 -10.98 17.08 -4.98
N LEU A 31 -9.71 17.31 -5.36
CA LEU A 31 -8.87 16.28 -5.98
C LEU A 31 -8.60 15.16 -4.98
N ARG A 32 -8.80 13.92 -5.41
CA ARG A 32 -8.51 12.71 -4.63
C ARG A 32 -7.29 12.00 -5.20
N ILE A 33 -6.35 11.66 -4.33
CA ILE A 33 -5.10 10.99 -4.67
C ILE A 33 -5.04 9.69 -3.86
N ALA A 34 -4.94 8.55 -4.54
CA ALA A 34 -4.74 7.26 -3.89
C ALA A 34 -3.27 6.84 -4.02
N LEU A 35 -2.65 6.50 -2.89
CA LEU A 35 -1.29 5.98 -2.79
C LEU A 35 -1.38 4.45 -2.64
N SER A 36 -1.45 3.77 -3.78
CA SER A 36 -1.52 2.31 -3.87
C SER A 36 -0.15 1.67 -3.60
N GLU A 37 -0.16 0.46 -3.06
CA GLU A 37 0.99 -0.38 -2.68
C GLU A 37 1.93 0.30 -1.67
N GLY A 38 1.44 1.33 -0.96
CA GLY A 38 2.26 2.24 -0.17
C GLY A 38 2.47 1.84 1.30
N GLY A 39 1.66 0.91 1.80
CA GLY A 39 1.52 0.73 3.24
C GLY A 39 1.05 2.02 3.93
N THR A 40 0.76 1.93 5.22
CA THR A 40 0.15 3.04 5.97
C THR A 40 0.85 3.36 7.28
N GLY A 41 1.65 2.43 7.84
CA GLY A 41 2.35 2.63 9.11
C GLY A 41 3.28 3.85 9.19
N TRP A 42 3.79 4.36 8.06
CA TRP A 42 4.64 5.54 8.01
C TRP A 42 3.88 6.88 8.06
N VAL A 43 2.57 6.85 7.77
CA VAL A 43 1.76 8.05 7.53
C VAL A 43 1.66 8.98 8.74
N PRO A 44 1.48 8.50 10.00
CA PRO A 44 1.43 9.41 11.16
C PRO A 44 2.73 10.19 11.34
N TYR A 45 3.87 9.51 11.21
CA TYR A 45 5.18 10.17 11.29
C TYR A 45 5.37 11.19 10.17
N PHE A 46 4.96 10.87 8.95
CA PHE A 46 5.04 11.79 7.83
C PHE A 46 4.20 13.06 8.03
N MET A 47 2.96 12.92 8.50
CA MET A 47 2.10 14.08 8.78
C MET A 47 2.68 14.97 9.88
N ASP A 48 3.12 14.39 11.00
CA ASP A 48 3.78 15.13 12.08
C ASP A 48 5.02 15.87 11.57
N ARG A 49 5.85 15.19 10.78
CA ARG A 49 7.06 15.78 10.20
C ARG A 49 6.74 16.88 9.19
N ALA A 50 5.66 16.76 8.43
CA ALA A 50 5.22 17.77 7.47
C ALA A 50 4.75 19.04 8.18
N ASP A 51 3.91 18.91 9.21
CA ASP A 51 3.46 20.03 10.04
C ASP A 51 4.64 20.73 10.70
N LYS A 52 5.56 19.96 11.30
CA LYS A 52 6.78 20.53 11.91
C LYS A 52 7.66 21.26 10.89
N THR A 53 7.78 20.74 9.67
CA THR A 53 8.53 21.38 8.58
C THR A 53 7.87 22.71 8.20
N TYR A 54 6.54 22.72 8.08
CA TYR A 54 5.80 23.92 7.75
C TYR A 54 6.01 24.98 8.83
N ASP A 55 5.76 24.66 10.10
CA ASP A 55 5.94 25.58 11.23
C ASP A 55 7.33 26.23 11.25
N MET A 56 8.37 25.45 10.95
CA MET A 56 9.77 25.90 11.03
C MET A 56 10.25 26.67 9.79
N HIS A 57 9.67 26.43 8.63
CA HIS A 57 10.30 26.82 7.36
C HIS A 57 9.41 27.58 6.37
N HIS A 58 8.09 27.56 6.52
CA HIS A 58 7.17 28.12 5.52
C HIS A 58 7.44 29.59 5.17
N LEU A 59 7.84 30.41 6.15
CA LEU A 59 8.13 31.83 5.94
C LEU A 59 9.27 32.08 4.94
N TRP A 60 10.32 31.26 4.95
CA TRP A 60 11.46 31.44 4.04
C TRP A 60 11.34 30.60 2.77
N THR A 61 10.62 29.47 2.81
CA THR A 61 10.34 28.65 1.61
C THR A 61 9.20 29.22 0.76
N GLY A 62 8.43 30.18 1.30
CA GLY A 62 7.27 30.78 0.63
C GLY A 62 6.08 29.82 0.51
N GLN A 63 6.04 28.76 1.32
CA GLN A 63 4.91 27.84 1.38
C GLN A 63 3.75 28.50 2.12
N ASP A 64 2.55 28.35 1.57
CA ASP A 64 1.31 28.89 2.14
C ASP A 64 0.20 27.83 2.04
N PHE A 65 -0.22 27.33 3.20
CA PHE A 65 -1.34 26.41 3.37
C PHE A 65 -2.60 27.12 3.90
N GLY A 66 -2.57 28.45 4.05
CA GLY A 66 -3.65 29.23 4.62
C GLY A 66 -3.93 28.85 6.07
N ASP A 67 -5.21 28.63 6.39
CA ASP A 67 -5.67 28.23 7.73
C ASP A 67 -5.50 26.72 8.01
N LEU A 68 -5.00 25.95 7.04
CA LEU A 68 -4.80 24.50 7.16
C LEU A 68 -3.34 24.17 7.47
N LYS A 69 -3.13 23.05 8.16
CA LYS A 69 -1.83 22.39 8.23
C LYS A 69 -1.60 21.48 7.02
N PRO A 70 -0.34 21.14 6.70
CA PRO A 70 -0.05 20.08 5.74
C PRO A 70 -0.79 18.77 6.04
N SER A 71 -0.87 18.35 7.31
CA SER A 71 -1.61 17.16 7.71
C SER A 71 -3.11 17.25 7.44
N ASP A 72 -3.73 18.44 7.54
CA ASP A 72 -5.14 18.64 7.19
C ASP A 72 -5.36 18.47 5.68
N VAL A 73 -4.46 19.02 4.87
CA VAL A 73 -4.48 18.84 3.41
C VAL A 73 -4.24 17.37 3.05
N PHE A 74 -3.34 16.68 3.74
CA PHE A 74 -3.11 15.26 3.55
C PHE A 74 -4.39 14.45 3.81
N ARG A 75 -5.02 14.64 4.98
CA ARG A 75 -6.28 13.95 5.33
C ARG A 75 -7.45 14.30 4.41
N ARG A 76 -7.46 15.49 3.80
CA ARG A 76 -8.48 15.87 2.82
C ARG A 76 -8.28 15.20 1.46
N ASN A 77 -7.05 15.10 0.99
CA ASN A 77 -6.76 14.80 -0.43
C ASN A 77 -6.16 13.41 -0.68
N PHE A 78 -5.66 12.71 0.35
CA PHE A 78 -4.95 11.44 0.18
C PHE A 78 -5.66 10.25 0.82
N LEU A 79 -5.74 9.16 0.07
CA LEU A 79 -6.07 7.81 0.50
C LEU A 79 -4.79 6.98 0.44
N THR A 80 -4.50 6.20 1.48
CA THR A 80 -3.34 5.30 1.51
C THR A 80 -3.82 3.86 1.48
N CYS A 81 -3.12 3.02 0.72
CA CYS A 81 -3.47 1.61 0.59
C CYS A 81 -2.39 0.69 1.15
N PHE A 82 -2.81 -0.51 1.54
CA PHE A 82 -1.91 -1.56 2.00
C PHE A 82 -2.40 -2.94 1.59
N ILE A 83 -1.43 -3.87 1.44
CA ILE A 83 -1.67 -5.31 1.27
C ILE A 83 -1.76 -5.97 2.65
N THR A 84 -0.65 -5.95 3.39
CA THR A 84 -0.52 -6.47 4.77
C THR A 84 0.27 -5.47 5.61
N ASP A 85 -0.38 -4.83 6.60
CA ASP A 85 0.27 -3.80 7.44
C ASP A 85 -0.32 -3.76 8.87
N PRO A 86 0.12 -4.68 9.76
CA PRO A 86 -0.32 -4.68 11.16
C PRO A 86 -0.03 -3.37 11.90
N VAL A 87 1.08 -2.70 11.56
CA VAL A 87 1.45 -1.42 12.18
C VAL A 87 0.47 -0.33 11.75
N GLY A 88 0.15 -0.26 10.46
CA GLY A 88 -0.87 0.62 9.91
C GLY A 88 -2.23 0.43 10.58
N VAL A 89 -2.68 -0.81 10.75
CA VAL A 89 -3.96 -1.11 11.41
C VAL A 89 -3.96 -0.71 12.89
N ILE A 90 -2.85 -0.89 13.62
CA ILE A 90 -2.71 -0.38 15.00
C ILE A 90 -2.86 1.14 15.02
N LEU A 91 -2.28 1.84 14.05
CA LEU A 91 -2.25 3.31 13.96
C LEU A 91 -3.44 3.92 13.21
N ARG A 92 -4.46 3.14 12.85
CA ARG A 92 -5.54 3.53 11.92
C ARG A 92 -6.24 4.85 12.26
N HIS A 93 -6.42 5.16 13.55
CA HIS A 93 -7.07 6.41 13.96
C HIS A 93 -6.14 7.62 13.87
N GLU A 94 -4.83 7.43 14.04
CA GLU A 94 -3.83 8.49 13.86
C GLU A 94 -3.64 8.85 12.38
N ILE A 95 -3.66 7.82 11.52
CA ILE A 95 -3.69 7.96 10.06
C ILE A 95 -4.96 8.70 9.65
N GLY A 96 -6.10 8.31 10.22
CA GLY A 96 -7.42 8.76 9.87
C GLY A 96 -8.20 7.60 9.26
N ILE A 97 -9.25 7.15 9.95
CA ILE A 97 -9.97 5.93 9.56
C ILE A 97 -10.59 6.01 8.16
N ASN A 98 -10.88 7.23 7.66
CA ASN A 98 -11.43 7.47 6.32
C ASN A 98 -10.36 7.61 5.22
N ASN A 99 -9.08 7.51 5.59
CA ASN A 99 -7.92 7.69 4.70
C ASN A 99 -7.20 6.38 4.40
N ILE A 100 -7.77 5.24 4.77
CA ILE A 100 -7.15 3.91 4.61
C ILE A 100 -8.02 3.05 3.69
N CYS A 101 -7.43 2.40 2.70
CA CYS A 101 -8.09 1.38 1.90
C CYS A 101 -7.25 0.10 1.89
N TRP A 102 -7.88 -1.04 2.11
CA TRP A 102 -7.20 -2.30 1.84
C TRP A 102 -7.14 -2.57 0.34
N GLU A 103 -6.07 -3.19 -0.13
CA GLU A 103 -5.95 -3.70 -1.49
C GLU A 103 -5.29 -5.09 -1.50
N MET A 104 -5.66 -5.93 -2.47
CA MET A 104 -5.14 -7.30 -2.56
C MET A 104 -3.85 -7.40 -3.37
N ASP A 105 -3.63 -6.46 -4.30
CA ASP A 105 -2.53 -6.43 -5.28
C ASP A 105 -2.38 -7.70 -6.16
N TYR A 106 -3.49 -8.36 -6.48
CA TYR A 106 -3.46 -9.49 -7.41
C TYR A 106 -3.01 -9.04 -8.82
N PRO A 107 -2.13 -9.79 -9.52
CA PRO A 107 -1.60 -11.12 -9.18
C PRO A 107 -0.13 -11.10 -8.73
N HIS A 108 0.34 -10.03 -8.08
CA HIS A 108 1.75 -9.91 -7.72
C HIS A 108 2.20 -10.98 -6.72
N SER A 109 3.50 -11.23 -6.66
CA SER A 109 4.08 -12.30 -5.81
C SER A 109 3.93 -12.06 -4.31
N ASP A 110 3.77 -10.80 -3.92
CA ASP A 110 3.56 -10.28 -2.58
C ASP A 110 2.07 -10.01 -2.28
N SER A 111 1.18 -10.32 -3.22
CA SER A 111 -0.26 -10.37 -2.96
C SER A 111 -0.62 -11.51 -2.01
N ASN A 112 -1.72 -11.36 -1.27
CA ASN A 112 -2.22 -12.42 -0.40
C ASN A 112 -3.11 -13.43 -1.16
N TRP A 113 -3.09 -13.48 -2.49
CA TRP A 113 -3.92 -14.41 -3.24
C TRP A 113 -3.46 -15.87 -3.07
N PRO A 114 -4.37 -16.86 -2.87
CA PRO A 114 -5.83 -16.78 -2.84
C PRO A 114 -6.45 -16.65 -1.43
N THR A 115 -5.62 -16.52 -0.40
CA THR A 115 -5.98 -16.52 1.03
C THR A 115 -6.16 -15.12 1.62
N ALA A 116 -6.34 -14.11 0.76
CA ALA A 116 -6.38 -12.71 1.14
C ALA A 116 -7.38 -12.39 2.27
N PRO A 117 -8.62 -12.93 2.27
CA PRO A 117 -9.55 -12.68 3.37
C PRO A 117 -9.09 -13.26 4.71
N GLU A 118 -8.48 -14.45 4.71
CA GLU A 118 -7.98 -15.09 5.94
C GLU A 118 -6.80 -14.29 6.51
N GLU A 119 -5.81 -13.97 5.69
CA GLU A 119 -4.64 -13.21 6.14
C GLU A 119 -5.05 -11.81 6.63
N LEU A 120 -5.95 -11.14 5.92
CA LEU A 120 -6.47 -9.84 6.36
C LEU A 120 -7.24 -9.94 7.68
N SER A 121 -7.98 -11.03 7.90
CA SER A 121 -8.71 -11.25 9.16
C SER A 121 -7.77 -11.36 10.37
N GLU A 122 -6.57 -11.92 10.19
CA GLU A 122 -5.55 -11.98 11.23
C GLU A 122 -4.99 -10.59 11.56
N VAL A 123 -4.80 -9.75 10.56
CA VAL A 123 -4.35 -8.35 10.74
C VAL A 123 -5.39 -7.53 11.51
N PHE A 124 -6.69 -7.82 11.35
CA PHE A 124 -7.79 -7.13 12.03
C PHE A 124 -8.15 -7.69 13.41
N ALA A 125 -7.31 -8.53 14.03
CA ALA A 125 -7.55 -9.02 15.38
C ALA A 125 -7.78 -7.87 16.39
N GLY A 126 -8.97 -7.81 16.98
CA GLY A 126 -9.35 -6.78 17.94
C GLY A 126 -9.80 -5.44 17.34
N VAL A 127 -9.97 -5.36 16.03
CA VAL A 127 -10.54 -4.20 15.33
C VAL A 127 -12.07 -4.33 15.27
N SER A 128 -12.80 -3.21 15.38
CA SER A 128 -14.26 -3.21 15.32
C SER A 128 -14.77 -3.49 13.91
N ASP A 129 -15.97 -4.07 13.78
CA ASP A 129 -16.62 -4.26 12.48
C ASP A 129 -16.81 -2.92 11.72
N GLU A 130 -17.02 -1.82 12.44
CA GLU A 130 -17.12 -0.47 11.85
C GLU A 130 -15.82 -0.07 11.15
N ASP A 131 -14.68 -0.20 11.83
CA ASP A 131 -13.37 0.12 11.28
C ASP A 131 -13.00 -0.84 10.15
N ILE A 132 -13.29 -2.14 10.31
CA ILE A 132 -13.08 -3.14 9.25
C ILE A 132 -13.89 -2.76 8.00
N ASN A 133 -15.17 -2.41 8.15
CA ASN A 133 -16.00 -2.00 7.03
C ASN A 133 -15.46 -0.72 6.36
N ARG A 134 -14.99 0.25 7.16
CA ARG A 134 -14.34 1.47 6.65
C ARG A 134 -13.14 1.15 5.77
N ILE A 135 -12.20 0.37 6.30
CA ILE A 135 -10.94 0.03 5.63
C ILE A 135 -11.16 -0.86 4.40
N THR A 136 -12.08 -1.84 4.48
CA THR A 136 -12.23 -2.87 3.44
C THR A 136 -13.05 -2.44 2.23
N HIS A 137 -14.09 -1.60 2.42
CA HIS A 137 -14.96 -1.24 1.30
C HIS A 137 -15.57 0.15 1.39
N LEU A 138 -15.98 0.65 2.56
CA LEU A 138 -16.71 1.94 2.60
C LEU A 138 -15.83 3.10 2.15
N ASN A 139 -14.54 3.13 2.52
CA ASN A 139 -13.64 4.17 2.03
C ASN A 139 -13.42 4.04 0.52
N ALA A 140 -13.27 2.84 -0.02
CA ALA A 140 -13.17 2.64 -1.46
C ALA A 140 -14.42 3.15 -2.19
N MET A 141 -15.61 2.87 -1.66
CA MET A 141 -16.88 3.35 -2.20
C MET A 141 -16.94 4.88 -2.21
N ASP A 142 -16.59 5.50 -1.09
CA ASP A 142 -16.59 6.95 -0.91
C ASP A 142 -15.59 7.61 -1.87
N TRP A 143 -14.35 7.12 -1.92
CA TRP A 143 -13.24 7.72 -2.67
C TRP A 143 -13.36 7.53 -4.18
N PHE A 144 -13.75 6.33 -4.62
CA PHE A 144 -13.87 5.99 -6.05
C PHE A 144 -15.29 6.24 -6.60
N SER A 145 -16.21 6.72 -5.77
CA SER A 145 -17.59 7.06 -6.16
C SER A 145 -18.30 5.86 -6.81
N TYR A 146 -18.12 4.67 -6.23
CA TYR A 146 -18.66 3.42 -6.72
C TYR A 146 -19.35 2.65 -5.60
N ASP A 147 -20.66 2.42 -5.75
CA ASP A 147 -21.43 1.59 -4.83
C ASP A 147 -21.67 0.21 -5.45
N PRO A 148 -20.95 -0.85 -5.03
CA PRO A 148 -21.18 -2.19 -5.54
C PRO A 148 -22.56 -2.72 -5.14
N PHE A 149 -23.15 -2.24 -4.05
CA PHE A 149 -24.43 -2.74 -3.54
C PHE A 149 -25.64 -2.15 -4.29
N ALA A 150 -25.42 -1.16 -5.15
CA ALA A 150 -26.42 -0.72 -6.12
C ALA A 150 -26.58 -1.70 -7.30
N VAL A 151 -25.62 -2.61 -7.49
CA VAL A 151 -25.57 -3.58 -8.60
C VAL A 151 -25.69 -5.03 -8.11
N PHE A 152 -25.12 -5.33 -6.94
CA PHE A 152 -25.08 -6.66 -6.35
C PHE A 152 -25.80 -6.69 -5.01
N ASP A 153 -26.51 -7.77 -4.71
CA ASP A 153 -27.05 -7.98 -3.38
C ASP A 153 -25.90 -8.18 -2.37
N ARG A 154 -25.95 -7.46 -1.24
CA ARG A 154 -24.88 -7.53 -0.23
C ARG A 154 -24.62 -8.95 0.28
N ALA A 155 -25.65 -9.80 0.30
CA ALA A 155 -25.54 -11.21 0.68
C ALA A 155 -24.63 -12.01 -0.28
N ASP A 156 -24.58 -11.63 -1.56
CA ASP A 156 -23.79 -12.27 -2.60
C ASP A 156 -22.34 -11.75 -2.65
N CYS A 157 -22.02 -10.68 -1.92
CA CYS A 157 -20.69 -10.08 -1.84
C CYS A 157 -19.85 -10.59 -0.66
N THR A 158 -20.31 -11.63 0.05
CA THR A 158 -19.50 -12.25 1.12
C THR A 158 -18.37 -13.09 0.52
N VAL A 159 -17.28 -13.28 1.28
CA VAL A 159 -16.15 -14.16 0.86
C VAL A 159 -16.64 -15.54 0.45
N GLY A 160 -17.55 -16.13 1.24
CA GLY A 160 -18.13 -17.45 0.95
C GLY A 160 -18.97 -17.47 -0.33
N ALA A 161 -19.84 -16.46 -0.53
CA ALA A 161 -20.66 -16.36 -1.73
C ALA A 161 -19.81 -16.14 -3.00
N LEU A 162 -18.82 -15.24 -2.95
CA LEU A 162 -17.92 -14.97 -4.07
C LEU A 162 -17.06 -16.18 -4.43
N ARG A 163 -16.59 -16.94 -3.43
CA ARG A 163 -15.87 -18.21 -3.67
C ARG A 163 -16.77 -19.29 -4.27
N ALA A 164 -18.03 -19.37 -3.85
CA ALA A 164 -18.99 -20.31 -4.45
C ALA A 164 -19.25 -19.97 -5.93
N GLN A 165 -19.26 -18.68 -6.29
CA GLN A 165 -19.37 -18.23 -7.68
C GLN A 165 -18.13 -18.55 -8.52
N ALA A 166 -16.94 -18.60 -7.90
CA ALA A 166 -15.71 -19.04 -8.57
C ALA A 166 -15.72 -20.54 -8.94
N GLY A 167 -16.72 -21.31 -8.50
CA GLY A 167 -17.03 -22.64 -9.04
C GLY A 167 -15.85 -23.61 -9.04
N ASP A 168 -15.51 -24.12 -10.22
CA ASP A 168 -14.43 -25.06 -10.50
C ASP A 168 -13.13 -24.41 -11.00
N HIS A 169 -12.98 -23.09 -10.88
CA HIS A 169 -11.75 -22.40 -11.24
C HIS A 169 -10.57 -22.89 -10.40
N ASP A 170 -9.46 -23.25 -11.06
CA ASP A 170 -8.23 -23.61 -10.39
C ASP A 170 -7.52 -22.37 -9.83
N VAL A 171 -7.55 -22.24 -8.51
CA VAL A 171 -6.91 -21.16 -7.76
C VAL A 171 -5.55 -21.56 -7.17
N SER A 172 -5.01 -22.72 -7.55
CA SER A 172 -3.70 -23.18 -7.07
C SER A 172 -2.58 -22.21 -7.46
N ILE A 173 -1.65 -22.02 -6.53
CA ILE A 173 -0.44 -21.23 -6.78
C ILE A 173 0.41 -22.00 -7.79
N ARG A 174 0.70 -21.37 -8.93
CA ARG A 174 1.52 -21.95 -10.00
C ARG A 174 2.77 -21.11 -10.22
N SER A 175 3.94 -21.72 -10.09
CA SER A 175 5.20 -21.08 -10.49
C SER A 175 5.20 -20.85 -12.01
N ARG A 176 5.55 -19.63 -12.42
CA ARG A 176 5.84 -19.29 -13.82
C ARG A 176 7.33 -19.25 -14.13
N ASP A 177 8.18 -19.70 -13.20
CA ASP A 177 9.61 -19.77 -13.47
C ASP A 177 9.90 -20.81 -14.57
N THR A 178 10.51 -20.35 -15.67
CA THR A 178 10.94 -21.20 -16.78
C THR A 178 12.42 -21.54 -16.69
N GLY A 179 12.98 -21.61 -15.47
CA GLY A 179 14.36 -22.02 -15.22
C GLY A 179 15.35 -20.87 -15.05
N ARG A 180 14.92 -19.73 -14.48
CA ARG A 180 15.80 -18.58 -14.17
C ARG A 180 17.03 -18.98 -13.32
N HIS A 181 16.93 -20.07 -12.56
CA HIS A 181 18.03 -20.64 -11.77
C HIS A 181 18.53 -22.01 -12.24
N GLY A 182 17.97 -22.59 -13.31
CA GLY A 182 18.31 -23.94 -13.77
C GLY A 182 19.70 -24.10 -14.42
N GLY A 183 20.38 -22.98 -14.69
CA GLY A 183 21.72 -22.95 -15.30
C GLY A 183 22.83 -22.40 -14.39
N ALA A 184 22.53 -22.06 -13.13
CA ALA A 184 23.56 -21.66 -12.19
C ALA A 184 24.42 -22.90 -11.87
N LYS A 185 25.63 -22.95 -12.43
CA LYS A 185 26.65 -23.89 -11.96
C LYS A 185 26.96 -23.51 -10.50
N ASP A 186 26.96 -24.50 -9.61
CA ASP A 186 27.56 -24.32 -8.30
C ASP A 186 29.00 -23.88 -8.49
N VAL A 187 29.28 -22.61 -8.20
CA VAL A 187 30.64 -22.08 -8.28
C VAL A 187 31.34 -22.48 -6.99
N SER A 188 32.27 -23.42 -7.11
CA SER A 188 33.10 -23.89 -6.02
C SER A 188 34.26 -22.92 -5.78
N LEU A 189 34.89 -23.03 -4.60
CA LEU A 189 36.14 -22.34 -4.31
C LEU A 189 37.25 -22.68 -5.33
N GLN A 190 37.23 -23.86 -5.94
CA GLN A 190 38.18 -24.25 -6.99
C GLN A 190 37.96 -23.46 -8.29
N ASP A 191 36.72 -23.18 -8.66
CA ASP A 191 36.40 -22.35 -9.85
C ASP A 191 36.93 -20.92 -9.71
N PHE A 192 37.00 -20.40 -8.47
CA PHE A 192 37.62 -19.10 -8.21
C PHE A 192 39.14 -19.14 -8.31
N VAL A 193 39.77 -20.23 -7.85
CA VAL A 193 41.24 -20.41 -7.93
C VAL A 193 41.70 -20.55 -9.38
N GLU A 194 40.99 -21.32 -10.20
CA GLU A 194 41.30 -21.50 -11.63
C GLU A 194 41.13 -20.22 -12.45
N ARG A 195 40.17 -19.36 -12.09
CA ARG A 195 40.02 -18.05 -12.75
C ARG A 195 41.11 -17.05 -12.37
N ALA A 196 41.60 -17.12 -11.13
CA ALA A 196 42.69 -16.25 -10.68
C ALA A 196 44.01 -16.59 -11.39
N SER A 197 44.31 -17.88 -11.57
CA SER A 197 45.53 -18.33 -12.26
C SER A 197 45.53 -18.06 -13.77
N GLN A 198 44.36 -17.91 -14.40
CA GLN A 198 44.24 -17.52 -15.82
C GLN A 198 44.43 -16.02 -16.08
N SER A 199 44.51 -15.19 -15.03
CA SER A 199 44.73 -13.74 -15.16
C SER A 199 46.20 -13.31 -15.04
N GLU A 200 47.11 -14.27 -14.85
CA GLU A 200 48.56 -14.05 -14.70
C GLU A 200 49.37 -14.45 -15.96
N GLU A 201 48.72 -14.75 -17.08
CA GLU A 201 49.32 -14.87 -18.44
C GLU A 201 49.00 -13.63 -19.30
#